data_AF-A0A974XNS5-F1
#
_entry.id   AF-A0A974XNS5-F1
#
_cell.length_a   1.000
_cell.length_b   1.000
_cell.length_c   1.000
_cell.angle_alpha   90.00
_cell.angle_beta   90.00
_cell.angle_gamma   90.00
#
_symmetry.space_group_name_H-M   'P 1'
#
loop_
_entity.id
_entity.type
_entity.pdbx_description
1 polymer ?
#
loop_
_entity_poly.entity_id
_entity_poly.type
_entity_poly.pdbx_seq_one_letter_code
_entity_poly.pdbx_strand_id
1 'polypeptide(L)'
;MKILLIYPVGKYKNPYSIDDKEYDFDSTYSLIKSNLLHDNPDISIDTLTELVLSNSYNESLKKSDYDVYLCDTTTYNGNYLYIAGLLDGLNKPVIFCSYIDHPPLPVTMGKLSLYYSESTLNNEFRESLNKVVSNFLINKSNSIQYEFKKQASKAFISYSHVDFEYLNRLMVHLKPLEVHNLIDIWQDTRLKAGDRWSEEISNALDNATIAILLISADFLASDFIVNNELPSILKKAQVNGTKILPVIVSPCRFLREKEMCQFHAINDPNIPLSLLSINEREVYYDKLASEIEKSLNLTKT
;
A
#
# COMPACT_ATOMS: atom_id res chain seq x y z
N MET A 1 -24.26 -6.36 -11.19
CA MET A 1 -24.26 -5.40 -10.06
C MET A 1 -24.09 -4.01 -10.62
N LYS A 2 -24.80 -3.01 -10.09
CA LYS A 2 -24.71 -1.62 -10.51
C LYS A 2 -23.98 -0.80 -9.46
N ILE A 3 -22.90 -0.13 -9.85
CA ILE A 3 -22.12 0.76 -8.98
C ILE A 3 -22.27 2.18 -9.48
N LEU A 4 -22.54 3.13 -8.57
CA LEU A 4 -22.50 4.56 -8.88
C LEU A 4 -21.24 5.18 -8.29
N LEU A 5 -20.41 5.79 -9.14
CA LEU A 5 -19.22 6.54 -8.76
C LEU A 5 -19.59 8.02 -8.53
N ILE A 6 -19.30 8.52 -7.34
CA ILE A 6 -19.62 9.87 -6.88
C ILE A 6 -18.30 10.53 -6.47
N TYR A 7 -17.74 11.37 -7.35
CA TYR A 7 -16.44 11.99 -7.14
C TYR A 7 -16.37 13.36 -7.81
N PRO A 8 -15.51 14.30 -7.34
CA PRO A 8 -15.27 15.57 -8.00
C PRO A 8 -14.77 15.40 -9.43
N VAL A 9 -15.42 16.00 -10.44
CA VAL A 9 -14.99 15.88 -11.85
C VAL A 9 -13.89 16.89 -12.18
N GLY A 10 -12.74 16.39 -12.65
CA GLY A 10 -11.57 17.22 -12.97
C GLY A 10 -10.51 17.26 -11.87
N LYS A 11 -9.70 18.32 -11.91
CA LYS A 11 -8.57 18.53 -11.00
C LYS A 11 -8.94 19.52 -9.90
N TYR A 12 -8.69 19.14 -8.65
CA TYR A 12 -8.99 19.99 -7.50
C TYR A 12 -7.86 19.95 -6.47
N LYS A 13 -7.57 21.09 -5.87
CA LYS A 13 -6.83 21.15 -4.61
C LYS A 13 -7.80 20.97 -3.45
N ASN A 14 -7.35 20.31 -2.38
CA ASN A 14 -8.11 20.30 -1.14
C ASN A 14 -7.88 21.64 -0.41
N PRO A 15 -8.89 22.52 -0.27
CA PRO A 15 -8.70 23.85 0.30
C PRO A 15 -8.39 23.84 1.81
N TYR A 16 -8.53 22.68 2.46
CA TYR A 16 -8.23 22.48 3.88
C TYR A 16 -6.98 21.63 4.11
N SER A 17 -6.33 21.19 3.04
CA SER A 17 -5.08 20.46 3.13
C SER A 17 -3.90 21.42 3.20
N ILE A 18 -2.86 21.02 3.93
CA ILE A 18 -1.58 21.73 3.98
C ILE A 18 -0.73 21.36 2.75
N ASP A 19 -1.02 20.23 2.10
CA ASP A 19 -0.41 19.91 0.82
C ASP A 19 -0.95 20.83 -0.28
N ASP A 20 -0.08 21.49 -1.05
CA ASP A 20 -0.48 22.25 -2.23
C ASP A 20 -0.82 21.31 -3.42
N LYS A 21 -1.23 20.08 -3.09
CA LYS A 21 -1.44 18.97 -4.01
C LYS A 21 -2.74 19.16 -4.77
N GLU A 22 -2.64 19.04 -6.08
CA GLU A 22 -3.79 18.96 -6.97
C GLU A 22 -4.09 17.49 -7.26
N TYR A 23 -5.32 17.09 -6.99
CA TYR A 23 -5.81 15.73 -7.18
C TYR A 23 -6.51 15.64 -8.54
N ASP A 24 -6.05 14.73 -9.40
CA ASP A 24 -6.68 14.41 -10.67
C ASP A 24 -7.68 13.25 -10.49
N PHE A 25 -8.93 13.63 -10.24
CA PHE A 25 -9.99 12.65 -9.98
C PHE A 25 -10.44 11.92 -11.25
N ASP A 26 -10.35 12.56 -12.41
CA ASP A 26 -10.73 11.91 -13.68
C ASP A 26 -9.77 10.75 -13.97
N SER A 27 -8.46 10.97 -13.82
CA SER A 27 -7.45 9.92 -13.96
C SER A 27 -7.63 8.83 -12.89
N THR A 28 -7.85 9.23 -11.64
CA THR A 28 -8.05 8.30 -10.51
C THR A 28 -9.27 7.40 -10.75
N TYR A 29 -10.43 7.97 -11.04
CA TYR A 29 -11.67 7.22 -11.20
C TYR A 29 -11.76 6.48 -12.54
N SER A 30 -11.02 6.92 -13.57
CA SER A 30 -10.81 6.11 -14.78
C SER A 30 -10.07 4.81 -14.46
N LEU A 31 -9.03 4.89 -13.62
CA LEU A 31 -8.26 3.71 -13.19
C LEU A 31 -9.07 2.81 -12.25
N ILE A 32 -9.80 3.37 -11.30
CA ILE A 32 -10.69 2.60 -10.41
C ILE A 32 -11.75 1.86 -11.25
N LYS A 33 -12.36 2.55 -12.22
CA LYS A 33 -13.36 1.96 -13.12
C LYS A 33 -12.77 0.82 -13.95
N SER A 34 -11.58 1.00 -14.54
CA SER A 34 -10.93 -0.06 -15.33
C SER A 34 -10.56 -1.27 -14.48
N ASN A 35 -10.03 -1.06 -13.27
CA ASN A 35 -9.66 -2.13 -12.35
C ASN A 35 -10.89 -2.93 -11.89
N LEU A 36 -11.97 -2.24 -11.51
CA LEU A 36 -13.22 -2.89 -11.12
C LEU A 36 -13.83 -3.75 -12.24
N LEU A 37 -13.86 -3.23 -13.48
CA LEU A 37 -14.37 -3.95 -14.65
C LEU A 37 -13.48 -5.13 -15.05
N HIS A 38 -12.16 -4.98 -14.91
CA HIS A 38 -11.22 -6.08 -15.14
C HIS A 38 -11.47 -7.24 -14.17
N ASP A 39 -11.64 -6.94 -12.88
CA ASP A 39 -11.79 -7.96 -11.84
C ASP A 39 -13.22 -8.52 -11.74
N ASN A 40 -14.21 -7.75 -12.20
CA ASN A 40 -15.62 -8.12 -12.15
C ASN A 40 -16.32 -7.75 -13.48
N PRO A 41 -16.17 -8.54 -14.55
CA PRO A 41 -16.66 -8.17 -15.89
C PRO A 41 -18.18 -8.02 -16.01
N ASP A 42 -18.95 -8.57 -15.06
CA ASP A 42 -20.43 -8.54 -15.07
C ASP A 42 -21.04 -7.34 -14.31
N ILE A 43 -20.23 -6.38 -13.86
CA ILE A 43 -20.73 -5.17 -13.21
C ILE A 43 -20.96 -4.05 -14.23
N SER A 44 -21.94 -3.18 -13.95
CA SER A 44 -22.11 -1.92 -14.65
C SER A 44 -21.74 -0.78 -13.72
N ILE A 45 -20.99 0.19 -14.25
CA ILE A 45 -20.49 1.32 -13.47
C ILE A 45 -20.90 2.61 -14.16
N ASP A 46 -21.75 3.37 -13.48
CA ASP A 46 -22.20 4.68 -13.91
C ASP A 46 -21.50 5.75 -13.07
N THR A 47 -21.30 6.93 -13.65
CA THR A 47 -20.83 8.10 -12.92
C THR A 47 -21.97 9.00 -12.56
N LEU A 48 -21.72 9.87 -11.60
CA LEU A 48 -22.76 10.75 -11.15
C LEU A 48 -23.25 11.73 -12.22
N THR A 49 -22.33 12.22 -13.05
CA THR A 49 -22.63 13.11 -14.19
C THR A 49 -23.56 12.43 -15.19
N GLU A 50 -23.43 11.12 -15.41
CA GLU A 50 -24.28 10.33 -16.30
C GLU A 50 -25.71 10.19 -15.75
N LEU A 51 -25.89 10.14 -14.43
CA LEU A 51 -27.22 10.01 -13.79
C LEU A 51 -28.06 11.30 -13.86
N VAL A 52 -27.43 12.47 -13.98
CA VAL A 52 -28.08 13.80 -13.86
C VAL A 52 -28.84 14.23 -15.13
N LEU A 53 -28.90 13.39 -16.16
CA LEU A 53 -29.53 13.70 -17.45
C LEU A 53 -31.06 13.90 -17.42
N SER A 54 -31.76 13.80 -16.28
CA SER A 54 -33.24 13.81 -16.29
C SER A 54 -33.99 14.52 -15.16
N ASN A 55 -33.38 14.96 -14.04
CA ASN A 55 -34.10 15.61 -12.92
C ASN A 55 -33.15 16.25 -11.86
N SER A 56 -33.72 16.88 -10.82
CA SER A 56 -33.01 17.25 -9.59
C SER A 56 -32.27 16.03 -9.01
N TYR A 57 -30.98 16.22 -8.74
CA TYR A 57 -30.04 15.25 -8.18
C TYR A 57 -30.62 14.38 -7.06
N ASN A 58 -31.34 15.01 -6.13
CA ASN A 58 -31.91 14.36 -4.95
C ASN A 58 -33.01 13.35 -5.30
N GLU A 59 -33.85 13.64 -6.29
CA GLU A 59 -34.91 12.72 -6.72
C GLU A 59 -34.33 11.52 -7.46
N SER A 60 -33.33 11.76 -8.31
CA SER A 60 -32.64 10.69 -9.03
C SER A 60 -31.94 9.74 -8.06
N LEU A 61 -31.22 10.24 -7.06
CA LEU A 61 -30.57 9.39 -6.07
C LEU A 61 -31.54 8.62 -5.18
N LYS A 62 -32.62 9.25 -4.70
CA LYS A 62 -33.64 8.58 -3.88
C LYS A 62 -34.26 7.38 -4.60
N LYS A 63 -34.52 7.53 -5.90
CA LYS A 63 -35.13 6.50 -6.76
C LYS A 63 -34.12 5.53 -7.35
N SER A 64 -32.83 5.83 -7.25
CA SER A 64 -31.78 5.00 -7.82
C SER A 64 -31.69 3.65 -7.11
N ASP A 65 -31.46 2.60 -7.88
CA ASP A 65 -31.38 1.21 -7.43
C ASP A 65 -29.98 0.65 -7.70
N TYR A 66 -28.95 1.42 -7.33
CA TYR A 66 -27.57 0.95 -7.38
C TYR A 66 -27.29 0.04 -6.18
N ASP A 67 -26.53 -1.02 -6.43
CA ASP A 67 -26.14 -1.99 -5.41
C ASP A 67 -25.05 -1.44 -4.49
N VAL A 68 -24.21 -0.51 -4.97
CA VAL A 68 -23.15 0.17 -4.21
C VAL A 68 -22.97 1.60 -4.70
N TYR A 69 -22.71 2.51 -3.77
CA TYR A 69 -22.37 3.92 -4.04
C TYR A 69 -20.95 4.18 -3.54
N LEU A 70 -20.02 4.50 -4.44
CA LEU A 70 -18.64 4.85 -4.09
C LEU A 70 -18.51 6.37 -4.04
N CYS A 71 -18.34 6.93 -2.85
CA CYS A 71 -18.35 8.37 -2.61
C CYS A 71 -16.97 8.90 -2.21
N ASP A 72 -16.35 9.71 -3.06
CA ASP A 72 -15.11 10.39 -2.75
C ASP A 72 -15.31 11.62 -1.86
N THR A 73 -14.57 11.67 -0.77
CA THR A 73 -14.60 12.78 0.21
C THR A 73 -13.27 13.51 0.31
N THR A 74 -12.29 13.24 -0.56
CA THR A 74 -10.91 13.76 -0.52
C THR A 74 -10.86 15.29 -0.41
N THR A 75 -11.63 16.01 -1.22
CA THR A 75 -11.57 17.49 -1.30
C THR A 75 -12.40 18.22 -0.26
N TYR A 76 -13.11 17.51 0.61
CA TYR A 76 -14.11 18.10 1.51
C TYR A 76 -15.14 18.98 0.80
N ASN A 77 -15.41 18.71 -0.48
CA ASN A 77 -16.36 19.47 -1.26
C ASN A 77 -17.78 19.26 -0.69
N GLY A 78 -18.41 20.35 -0.24
CA GLY A 78 -19.71 20.32 0.45
C GLY A 78 -20.82 19.65 -0.37
N ASN A 79 -20.77 19.70 -1.70
CA ASN A 79 -21.75 19.01 -2.54
C ASN A 79 -21.61 17.50 -2.41
N TYR A 80 -20.41 16.95 -2.60
CA TYR A 80 -20.17 15.49 -2.52
C TYR A 80 -20.38 14.95 -1.10
N LEU A 81 -20.05 15.74 -0.08
CA LEU A 81 -20.36 15.39 1.32
C LEU A 81 -21.86 15.34 1.60
N TYR A 82 -22.61 16.34 1.12
CA TYR A 82 -24.07 16.34 1.24
C TYR A 82 -24.69 15.11 0.58
N ILE A 83 -24.21 14.77 -0.61
CA ILE A 83 -24.65 13.62 -1.39
C ILE A 83 -24.40 12.31 -0.64
N ALA A 84 -23.17 12.12 -0.15
CA ALA A 84 -22.80 10.91 0.57
C ALA A 84 -23.61 10.77 1.87
N GLY A 85 -23.83 11.87 2.60
CA GLY A 85 -24.68 11.90 3.79
C GLY A 85 -26.16 11.64 3.48
N LEU A 86 -26.69 12.13 2.35
CA LEU A 86 -28.05 11.83 1.90
C LEU A 86 -28.22 10.34 1.62
N LEU A 87 -27.28 9.73 0.90
CA LEU A 87 -27.31 8.30 0.58
C LEU A 87 -27.22 7.44 1.84
N ASP A 88 -26.32 7.77 2.75
CA ASP A 88 -26.18 7.10 4.05
C ASP A 88 -27.47 7.23 4.88
N GLY A 89 -28.06 8.43 4.94
CA GLY A 89 -29.34 8.66 5.63
C GLY A 89 -30.53 7.93 5.00
N LEU A 90 -30.44 7.55 3.72
CA LEU A 90 -31.40 6.69 3.03
C LEU A 90 -31.10 5.20 3.20
N ASN A 91 -30.12 4.84 4.04
CA ASN A 91 -29.61 3.47 4.21
C ASN A 91 -29.18 2.83 2.88
N LYS A 92 -28.63 3.62 1.96
CA LYS A 92 -28.00 3.09 0.76
C LYS A 92 -26.62 2.51 1.13
N PRO A 93 -26.15 1.48 0.41
CA PRO A 93 -24.83 0.87 0.64
C PRO A 93 -23.71 1.79 0.13
N VAL A 94 -23.26 2.69 0.99
CA VAL A 94 -22.21 3.66 0.69
C VAL A 94 -20.85 3.14 1.12
N ILE A 95 -19.88 3.22 0.20
CA ILE A 95 -18.45 3.10 0.47
C ILE A 95 -17.88 4.51 0.36
N PHE A 96 -17.36 5.04 1.46
CA PHE A 96 -16.64 6.31 1.44
C PHE A 96 -15.22 6.06 0.97
N CYS A 97 -14.66 6.97 0.17
CA CYS A 97 -13.28 6.92 -0.30
C CYS A 97 -12.60 8.25 -0.01
N SER A 98 -11.33 8.22 0.41
CA SER A 98 -10.55 9.44 0.55
C SER A 98 -9.08 9.18 0.28
N TYR A 99 -8.37 10.20 -0.17
CA TYR A 99 -6.92 10.16 -0.19
C TYR A 99 -6.35 9.98 1.23
N ILE A 100 -5.30 9.17 1.37
CA ILE A 100 -4.77 8.68 2.67
C ILE A 100 -4.24 9.79 3.58
N ASP A 101 -3.77 10.90 3.01
CA ASP A 101 -3.21 12.01 3.79
C ASP A 101 -4.28 12.92 4.40
N HIS A 102 -5.56 12.68 4.11
CA HIS A 102 -6.67 13.43 4.67
C HIS A 102 -7.30 12.74 5.89
N PRO A 103 -7.56 13.48 6.98
CA PRO A 103 -8.21 12.91 8.14
C PRO A 103 -9.62 12.39 7.81
N PRO A 104 -10.04 11.27 8.45
CA PRO A 104 -11.40 10.78 8.35
C PRO A 104 -12.39 11.86 8.79
N LEU A 105 -13.50 11.95 8.07
CA LEU A 105 -14.55 12.88 8.44
C LEU A 105 -15.37 12.33 9.60
N PRO A 106 -15.88 13.19 10.51
CA PRO A 106 -16.81 12.74 11.55
C PRO A 106 -18.02 11.98 10.99
N VAL A 107 -18.51 12.36 9.81
CA VAL A 107 -19.65 11.70 9.15
C VAL A 107 -19.32 10.30 8.61
N THR A 108 -18.04 9.98 8.42
CA THR A 108 -17.59 8.64 7.98
C THR A 108 -17.19 7.74 9.15
N MET A 109 -17.27 8.23 10.39
CA MET A 109 -16.85 7.47 11.56
C MET A 109 -17.79 6.28 11.81
N GLY A 110 -17.23 5.08 11.90
CA GLY A 110 -18.00 3.83 11.98
C GLY A 110 -18.68 3.40 10.68
N LYS A 111 -18.41 4.10 9.57
CA LYS A 111 -18.86 3.77 8.22
C LYS A 111 -17.74 3.14 7.41
N LEU A 112 -18.12 2.40 6.39
CA LEU A 112 -17.19 1.74 5.48
C LEU A 112 -16.43 2.77 4.65
N SER A 113 -15.12 2.93 4.93
CA SER A 113 -14.29 3.98 4.36
C SER A 113 -12.97 3.41 3.83
N LEU A 114 -12.74 3.45 2.52
CA LEU A 114 -11.48 3.06 1.90
C LEU A 114 -10.56 4.28 1.74
N TYR A 115 -9.25 4.05 1.81
CA TYR A 115 -8.26 5.11 1.61
C TYR A 115 -7.30 4.74 0.50
N TYR A 116 -6.91 5.72 -0.31
CA TYR A 116 -5.99 5.50 -1.43
C TYR A 116 -4.86 6.52 -1.47
N SER A 117 -3.76 6.15 -2.11
CA SER A 117 -2.73 7.04 -2.63
C SER A 117 -2.46 6.68 -4.09
N GLU A 118 -1.61 7.45 -4.78
CA GLU A 118 -1.18 7.10 -6.15
C GLU A 118 -0.52 5.72 -6.22
N SER A 119 0.26 5.33 -5.19
CA SER A 119 0.93 4.04 -5.16
C SER A 119 0.01 2.89 -4.81
N THR A 120 -1.13 3.14 -4.12
CA THR A 120 -2.02 2.06 -3.68
C THR A 120 -3.12 1.69 -4.69
N LEU A 121 -3.40 2.55 -5.68
CA LEU A 121 -4.55 2.42 -6.59
C LEU A 121 -4.56 1.12 -7.40
N ASN A 122 -3.39 0.55 -7.69
CA ASN A 122 -3.25 -0.66 -8.50
C ASN A 122 -3.05 -1.96 -7.69
N ASN A 123 -2.87 -1.86 -6.37
CA ASN A 123 -2.58 -2.99 -5.49
C ASN A 123 -3.52 -2.97 -4.27
N GLU A 124 -3.09 -2.44 -3.12
CA GLU A 124 -3.75 -2.52 -1.81
C GLU A 124 -5.15 -1.94 -1.82
N PHE A 125 -5.35 -0.78 -2.47
CA PHE A 125 -6.68 -0.17 -2.58
C PHE A 125 -7.59 -0.99 -3.50
N ARG A 126 -7.06 -1.46 -4.63
CA ARG A 126 -7.79 -2.32 -5.58
C ARG A 126 -8.24 -3.62 -4.92
N GLU A 127 -7.36 -4.30 -4.20
CA GLU A 127 -7.67 -5.52 -3.45
C GLU A 127 -8.76 -5.26 -2.40
N SER A 128 -8.62 -4.17 -1.62
CA SER A 128 -9.57 -3.79 -0.59
C SER A 128 -10.95 -3.47 -1.17
N LEU A 129 -10.99 -2.67 -2.24
CA LEU A 129 -12.21 -2.30 -2.93
C LEU A 129 -12.91 -3.54 -3.52
N ASN A 130 -12.17 -4.42 -4.19
CA ASN A 130 -12.73 -5.67 -4.72
C ASN A 130 -13.31 -6.55 -3.62
N LYS A 131 -12.59 -6.73 -2.51
CA LYS A 131 -13.08 -7.52 -1.37
C LYS A 131 -14.39 -6.95 -0.83
N VAL A 132 -14.47 -5.62 -0.70
CA VAL A 132 -15.69 -4.94 -0.26
C VAL A 132 -16.83 -5.13 -1.26
N VAL A 133 -16.59 -4.90 -2.55
CA VAL A 133 -17.57 -5.07 -3.62
C VAL A 133 -18.07 -6.52 -3.67
N SER A 134 -17.17 -7.51 -3.61
CA SER A 134 -17.53 -8.93 -3.53
C SER A 134 -18.35 -9.28 -2.28
N ASN A 135 -18.06 -8.65 -1.14
CA ASN A 135 -18.85 -8.86 0.07
C ASN A 135 -20.28 -8.33 -0.09
N PHE A 136 -20.48 -7.18 -0.74
CA PHE A 136 -21.82 -6.69 -1.06
C PHE A 136 -22.57 -7.60 -2.05
N LEU A 137 -21.86 -8.25 -2.98
CA LEU A 137 -22.44 -9.26 -3.87
C LEU A 137 -22.99 -10.48 -3.11
N ILE A 138 -22.26 -10.94 -2.10
CA ILE A 138 -22.59 -12.16 -1.34
C ILE A 138 -23.64 -11.88 -0.26
N ASN A 139 -23.48 -10.78 0.47
CA ASN A 139 -24.31 -10.42 1.61
C ASN A 139 -25.13 -9.17 1.27
N LYS A 140 -26.30 -9.34 0.65
CA LYS A 140 -27.29 -8.27 0.37
C LYS A 140 -27.87 -7.56 1.62
N SER A 141 -27.21 -7.65 2.78
CA SER A 141 -27.70 -7.14 4.06
C SER A 141 -26.86 -5.95 4.55
N ASN A 142 -27.52 -4.79 4.62
CA ASN A 142 -27.05 -3.55 5.23
C ASN A 142 -26.86 -3.72 6.75
N SER A 143 -25.67 -4.11 7.18
CA SER A 143 -25.11 -3.77 8.49
C SER A 143 -23.72 -4.37 8.59
N ILE A 144 -22.75 -3.70 7.97
CA ILE A 144 -21.35 -4.03 8.20
C ILE A 144 -20.69 -2.82 8.87
N GLN A 145 -20.50 -2.91 10.19
CA GLN A 145 -19.50 -2.11 10.90
C GLN A 145 -18.13 -2.67 10.54
N TYR A 146 -17.46 -2.05 9.57
CA TYR A 146 -16.04 -2.27 9.31
C TYR A 146 -15.26 -1.23 10.12
N GLU A 147 -14.63 -1.65 11.23
CA GLU A 147 -13.51 -0.91 11.80
C GLU A 147 -12.30 -1.05 10.87
N PHE A 148 -11.85 0.07 10.30
CA PHE A 148 -10.58 0.12 9.60
C PHE A 148 -9.43 0.00 10.59
N LYS A 149 -8.81 -1.18 10.65
CA LYS A 149 -7.39 -1.27 11.03
C LYS A 149 -6.58 -0.82 9.82
N LYS A 150 -5.81 0.27 9.94
CA LYS A 150 -4.77 0.65 8.96
C LYS A 150 -4.01 -0.63 8.60
N GLN A 151 -4.14 -1.11 7.37
CA GLN A 151 -3.50 -2.37 6.99
C GLN A 151 -1.99 -2.17 7.05
N ALA A 152 -1.31 -3.07 7.73
CA ALA A 152 0.11 -2.95 7.95
C ALA A 152 0.84 -3.03 6.61
N SER A 153 1.81 -2.14 6.41
CA SER A 153 2.58 -2.08 5.18
C SER A 153 3.45 -3.32 5.05
N LYS A 154 3.44 -3.99 3.88
CA LYS A 154 4.18 -5.24 3.70
C LYS A 154 5.68 -4.95 3.63
N ALA A 155 6.44 -5.57 4.53
CA ALA A 155 7.89 -5.49 4.58
C ALA A 155 8.49 -6.85 4.20
N PHE A 156 9.25 -6.88 3.12
CA PHE A 156 10.00 -8.04 2.66
C PHE A 156 11.39 -8.05 3.29
N ILE A 157 11.85 -9.18 3.83
CA ILE A 157 13.21 -9.36 4.33
C ILE A 157 13.88 -10.53 3.62
N SER A 158 15.02 -10.27 2.99
CA SER A 158 15.89 -11.29 2.39
C SER A 158 17.24 -11.34 3.07
N TYR A 159 17.72 -12.55 3.34
CA TYR A 159 18.94 -12.83 4.09
C TYR A 159 19.48 -14.22 3.74
N SER A 160 20.76 -14.48 3.99
CA SER A 160 21.28 -15.86 3.95
C SER A 160 20.98 -16.58 5.26
N HIS A 161 20.66 -17.88 5.20
CA HIS A 161 20.46 -18.72 6.40
C HIS A 161 21.65 -18.69 7.37
N VAL A 162 22.86 -18.42 6.87
CA VAL A 162 24.07 -18.26 7.68
C VAL A 162 23.97 -17.03 8.60
N ASP A 163 23.23 -16.01 8.18
CA ASP A 163 23.06 -14.73 8.89
C ASP A 163 21.82 -14.69 9.79
N PHE A 164 21.23 -15.85 10.12
CA PHE A 164 20.00 -15.95 10.89
C PHE A 164 20.07 -15.24 12.26
N GLU A 165 21.25 -15.20 12.90
CA GLU A 165 21.42 -14.45 14.17
C GLU A 165 21.10 -12.95 14.00
N TYR A 166 21.56 -12.34 12.90
CA TYR A 166 21.33 -10.92 12.63
C TYR A 166 19.87 -10.64 12.31
N LEU A 167 19.21 -11.55 11.56
CA LEU A 167 17.78 -11.48 11.32
C LEU A 167 17.01 -11.58 12.64
N ASN A 168 17.29 -12.60 13.44
CA ASN A 168 16.57 -12.85 14.69
C ASN A 168 16.68 -11.64 15.62
N ARG A 169 17.84 -10.99 15.68
CA ARG A 169 18.00 -9.77 16.46
C ARG A 169 17.24 -8.59 15.87
N LEU A 170 17.32 -8.38 14.55
CA LEU A 170 16.55 -7.36 13.85
C LEU A 170 15.04 -7.51 14.11
N MET A 171 14.51 -8.73 14.11
CA MET A 171 13.10 -8.98 14.36
C MET A 171 12.64 -8.53 15.75
N VAL A 172 13.52 -8.53 16.75
CA VAL A 172 13.20 -7.96 18.07
C VAL A 172 12.98 -6.45 17.98
N HIS A 173 13.79 -5.74 17.19
CA HIS A 173 13.65 -4.29 16.96
C HIS A 173 12.43 -3.93 16.12
N LEU A 174 12.06 -4.80 15.16
CA LEU A 174 10.88 -4.58 14.33
C LEU A 174 9.58 -5.00 15.02
N LYS A 175 9.65 -5.75 16.13
CA LYS A 175 8.46 -6.27 16.82
C LYS A 175 7.47 -5.19 17.24
N PRO A 176 7.88 -4.02 17.78
CA PRO A 176 6.95 -2.94 18.09
C PRO A 176 6.18 -2.47 16.85
N LEU A 177 6.83 -2.38 15.69
CA LEU A 177 6.18 -1.95 14.44
C LEU A 177 5.13 -2.96 13.97
N GLU A 178 5.40 -4.26 14.09
CA GLU A 178 4.40 -5.31 13.83
C GLU A 178 3.24 -5.24 14.82
N VAL A 179 3.53 -5.10 16.13
CA VAL A 179 2.51 -5.03 17.19
C VAL A 179 1.60 -3.81 17.02
N HIS A 180 2.15 -2.68 16.56
CA HIS A 180 1.40 -1.48 16.22
C HIS A 180 0.75 -1.54 14.82
N ASN A 181 0.82 -2.67 14.13
CA ASN A 181 0.24 -2.89 12.81
C ASN A 181 0.74 -1.87 11.77
N LEU A 182 2.00 -1.43 11.91
CA LEU A 182 2.66 -0.53 10.98
C LEU A 182 3.29 -1.31 9.83
N ILE A 183 3.85 -2.50 10.12
CA ILE A 183 4.39 -3.41 9.12
C ILE A 183 3.89 -4.84 9.30
N ASP A 184 3.70 -5.53 8.17
CA ASP A 184 3.50 -6.99 8.11
C ASP A 184 4.74 -7.60 7.47
N ILE A 185 5.50 -8.37 8.23
CA ILE A 185 6.83 -8.82 7.80
C ILE A 185 6.72 -10.18 7.10
N TRP A 186 7.07 -10.19 5.82
CA TRP A 186 7.34 -11.40 5.08
C TRP A 186 8.85 -11.69 5.12
N GLN A 187 9.22 -12.82 5.71
CA GLN A 187 10.61 -13.28 5.76
C GLN A 187 10.83 -14.42 4.78
N ASP A 188 11.89 -14.31 4.00
CA ASP A 188 12.38 -15.39 3.16
C ASP A 188 12.97 -16.53 4.02
N THR A 189 12.15 -17.53 4.37
CA THR A 189 12.60 -18.64 5.22
C THR A 189 13.22 -19.80 4.45
N ARG A 190 13.47 -19.71 3.14
CA ARG A 190 13.71 -20.95 2.35
C ARG A 190 14.65 -20.84 1.14
N LEU A 191 15.78 -20.13 1.17
CA LEU A 191 16.78 -20.25 0.08
C LEU A 191 17.32 -21.70 -0.11
N LYS A 192 16.58 -22.53 -0.84
CA LYS A 192 16.99 -23.78 -1.49
C LYS A 192 16.55 -23.67 -2.94
N ALA A 193 17.52 -23.76 -3.85
CA ALA A 193 17.38 -23.47 -5.27
C ALA A 193 16.24 -24.24 -5.98
N GLY A 194 15.52 -23.58 -6.89
CA GLY A 194 14.55 -24.17 -7.81
C GLY A 194 13.72 -23.14 -8.62
N ASP A 195 13.14 -23.58 -9.74
CA ASP A 195 12.48 -22.75 -10.79
C ASP A 195 11.22 -21.97 -10.35
N ARG A 196 10.69 -22.21 -9.14
CA ARG A 196 9.51 -21.49 -8.61
C ARG A 196 9.86 -20.28 -7.71
N TRP A 197 11.15 -20.06 -7.50
CA TRP A 197 11.68 -19.07 -6.54
C TRP A 197 11.54 -17.62 -7.03
N SER A 198 11.82 -17.39 -8.31
CA SER A 198 11.80 -16.05 -8.92
C SER A 198 10.41 -15.42 -8.86
N GLU A 199 9.35 -16.22 -9.07
CA GLU A 199 7.96 -15.76 -9.00
C GLU A 199 7.53 -15.41 -7.57
N GLU A 200 7.88 -16.21 -6.57
CA GLU A 200 7.53 -15.95 -5.17
C GLU A 200 8.20 -14.67 -4.64
N ILE A 201 9.49 -14.47 -4.95
CA ILE A 201 10.21 -13.25 -4.58
C ILE A 201 9.67 -12.05 -5.36
N SER A 202 9.42 -12.19 -6.67
CA SER A 202 8.82 -11.10 -7.45
C SER A 202 7.46 -10.72 -6.89
N ASN A 203 6.62 -11.69 -6.53
CA ASN A 203 5.31 -11.43 -5.94
C ASN A 203 5.42 -10.77 -4.56
N ALA A 204 6.35 -11.21 -3.72
CA ALA A 204 6.56 -10.61 -2.41
C ALA A 204 7.06 -9.17 -2.54
N LEU A 205 7.98 -8.90 -3.47
CA LEU A 205 8.51 -7.56 -3.74
C LEU A 205 7.50 -6.65 -4.44
N ASP A 206 6.72 -7.15 -5.40
CA ASP A 206 5.66 -6.41 -6.10
C ASP A 206 4.56 -5.95 -5.12
N ASN A 207 4.39 -6.65 -4.00
CA ASN A 207 3.45 -6.31 -2.94
C ASN A 207 4.08 -5.57 -1.75
N ALA A 208 5.41 -5.45 -1.68
CA ALA A 208 6.09 -4.85 -0.55
C ALA A 208 6.24 -3.33 -0.72
N THR A 209 5.99 -2.59 0.35
CA THR A 209 6.34 -1.15 0.42
C THR A 209 7.78 -0.97 0.89
N ILE A 210 8.34 -1.96 1.57
CA ILE A 210 9.71 -1.94 2.12
C ILE A 210 10.38 -3.28 1.82
N ALA A 211 11.62 -3.24 1.33
CA ALA A 211 12.47 -4.41 1.15
C ALA A 211 13.78 -4.24 1.93
N ILE A 212 14.02 -5.09 2.93
CA ILE A 212 15.22 -5.11 3.77
C ILE A 212 16.13 -6.24 3.27
N LEU A 213 17.38 -5.93 2.98
CA LEU A 213 18.36 -6.90 2.47
C LEU A 213 19.50 -7.03 3.47
N LEU A 214 19.65 -8.20 4.10
CA LEU A 214 20.79 -8.53 4.96
C LEU A 214 21.91 -9.10 4.09
N ILE A 215 22.85 -8.24 3.70
CA ILE A 215 23.88 -8.53 2.70
C ILE A 215 25.17 -9.00 3.36
N SER A 216 25.57 -10.23 3.03
CA SER A 216 26.82 -10.89 3.40
C SER A 216 27.50 -11.49 2.16
N ALA A 217 28.68 -12.09 2.34
CA ALA A 217 29.30 -12.89 1.29
C ALA A 217 28.40 -14.09 0.89
N ASP A 218 27.78 -14.76 1.87
CA ASP A 218 26.87 -15.88 1.64
C ASP A 218 25.59 -15.46 0.93
N PHE A 219 25.04 -14.29 1.26
CA PHE A 219 23.90 -13.70 0.55
C PHE A 219 24.23 -13.52 -0.94
N LEU A 220 25.35 -12.84 -1.24
CA LEU A 220 25.79 -12.56 -2.61
C LEU A 220 26.20 -13.82 -3.39
N ALA A 221 26.57 -14.90 -2.70
CA ALA A 221 26.91 -16.18 -3.31
C ALA A 221 25.69 -17.06 -3.62
N SER A 222 24.48 -16.64 -3.22
CA SER A 222 23.26 -17.39 -3.54
C SER A 222 23.00 -17.43 -5.05
N ASP A 223 22.54 -18.58 -5.54
CA ASP A 223 22.28 -18.80 -6.99
C ASP A 223 21.39 -17.72 -7.60
N PHE A 224 20.43 -17.21 -6.82
CA PHE A 224 19.51 -16.15 -7.26
C PHE A 224 20.21 -14.81 -7.56
N ILE A 225 21.25 -14.47 -6.79
CA ILE A 225 22.04 -13.26 -7.02
C ILE A 225 23.11 -13.51 -8.06
N VAL A 226 23.73 -14.69 -8.05
CA VAL A 226 24.73 -15.10 -9.05
C VAL A 226 24.14 -15.16 -10.46
N ASN A 227 22.88 -15.58 -10.60
CA ASN A 227 22.14 -15.57 -11.87
C ASN A 227 21.59 -14.19 -12.25
N ASN A 228 21.89 -13.15 -11.45
CA ASN A 228 21.59 -11.74 -11.71
C ASN A 228 20.10 -11.38 -11.84
N GLU A 229 19.21 -12.16 -11.21
CA GLU A 229 17.76 -11.91 -11.23
C GLU A 229 17.35 -10.84 -10.19
N LEU A 230 17.90 -10.93 -8.98
CA LEU A 230 17.54 -10.04 -7.86
C LEU A 230 17.68 -8.54 -8.20
N PRO A 231 18.77 -8.06 -8.83
CA PRO A 231 18.91 -6.62 -9.08
C PRO A 231 17.84 -6.06 -10.01
N SER A 232 17.41 -6.84 -11.01
CA SER A 232 16.33 -6.46 -11.92
C SER A 232 14.99 -6.35 -11.21
N ILE A 233 14.69 -7.30 -10.31
CA ILE A 233 13.45 -7.30 -9.53
C ILE A 233 13.45 -6.16 -8.51
N LEU A 234 14.58 -5.88 -7.85
CA LEU A 234 14.71 -4.75 -6.92
C LEU A 234 14.54 -3.40 -7.62
N LYS A 235 15.10 -3.23 -8.83
CA LYS A 235 14.89 -2.02 -9.64
C LYS A 235 13.42 -1.83 -9.99
N LYS A 236 12.74 -2.90 -10.43
CA LYS A 236 11.29 -2.88 -10.72
C LYS A 236 10.48 -2.49 -9.48
N ALA A 237 10.76 -3.13 -8.35
CA ALA A 237 10.11 -2.83 -7.08
C ALA A 237 10.32 -1.36 -6.66
N GLN A 238 11.55 -0.85 -6.80
CA GLN A 238 11.85 0.56 -6.50
C GLN A 238 11.06 1.52 -7.39
N VAL A 239 10.94 1.23 -8.69
CA VAL A 239 10.11 2.04 -9.62
C VAL A 239 8.63 1.99 -9.21
N ASN A 240 8.17 0.86 -8.67
CA ASN A 240 6.82 0.68 -8.16
C ASN A 240 6.60 1.27 -6.75
N GLY A 241 7.60 1.97 -6.19
CA GLY A 241 7.50 2.67 -4.91
C GLY A 241 8.02 1.89 -3.70
N THR A 242 8.58 0.69 -3.88
CA THR A 242 9.20 -0.07 -2.78
C THR A 242 10.50 0.58 -2.31
N LYS A 243 10.61 0.88 -1.01
CA LYS A 243 11.85 1.37 -0.41
C LYS A 243 12.83 0.21 -0.18
N ILE A 244 13.99 0.24 -0.84
CA ILE A 244 15.05 -0.76 -0.68
C ILE A 244 16.04 -0.31 0.42
N LEU A 245 16.23 -1.14 1.44
CA LEU A 245 17.04 -0.88 2.64
C LEU A 245 18.11 -1.98 2.82
N PRO A 246 19.28 -1.86 2.17
CA PRO A 246 20.41 -2.75 2.41
C PRO A 246 21.01 -2.57 3.82
N VAL A 247 21.37 -3.68 4.45
CA VAL A 247 22.14 -3.75 5.70
C VAL A 247 23.32 -4.66 5.47
N ILE A 248 24.54 -4.15 5.63
CA ILE A 248 25.75 -4.93 5.37
C ILE A 248 26.11 -5.70 6.63
N VAL A 249 25.87 -7.01 6.59
CA VAL A 249 26.05 -7.93 7.72
C VAL A 249 27.52 -8.27 7.94
N SER A 250 28.23 -8.64 6.87
CA SER A 250 29.65 -9.06 6.93
C SER A 250 30.46 -8.51 5.76
N PRO A 251 31.81 -8.47 5.86
CA PRO A 251 32.66 -8.02 4.77
C PRO A 251 32.37 -8.79 3.49
N CYS A 252 31.97 -8.08 2.44
CA CYS A 252 31.54 -8.70 1.19
C CYS A 252 31.87 -7.83 -0.03
N ARG A 253 31.46 -8.29 -1.21
CA ARG A 253 31.72 -7.61 -2.48
C ARG A 253 30.73 -6.49 -2.80
N PHE A 254 29.81 -6.13 -1.88
CA PHE A 254 28.72 -5.17 -2.12
C PHE A 254 29.14 -3.89 -2.86
N LEU A 255 30.19 -3.18 -2.39
CA LEU A 255 30.67 -1.94 -3.04
C LEU A 255 31.21 -2.13 -4.46
N ARG A 256 31.55 -3.37 -4.84
CA ARG A 256 32.03 -3.73 -6.18
C ARG A 256 30.92 -4.31 -7.06
N GLU A 257 29.73 -4.51 -6.50
CA GLU A 257 28.58 -5.07 -7.20
C GLU A 257 27.70 -3.95 -7.74
N LYS A 258 27.89 -3.59 -9.01
CA LYS A 258 27.36 -2.35 -9.61
C LYS A 258 25.85 -2.23 -9.51
N GLU A 259 25.14 -3.34 -9.64
CA GLU A 259 23.67 -3.34 -9.63
C GLU A 259 23.08 -3.31 -8.21
N MET A 260 23.91 -3.56 -7.19
CA MET A 260 23.49 -3.57 -5.78
C MET A 260 23.96 -2.31 -5.05
N CYS A 261 25.17 -1.81 -5.33
CA CYS A 261 25.72 -0.65 -4.63
C CYS A 261 25.04 0.68 -4.95
N GLN A 262 24.12 0.70 -5.92
CA GLN A 262 23.25 1.84 -6.19
C GLN A 262 22.23 2.11 -5.06
N PHE A 263 21.93 1.10 -4.23
CA PHE A 263 21.05 1.25 -3.08
C PHE A 263 21.85 1.73 -1.85
N HIS A 264 21.34 2.74 -1.16
CA HIS A 264 22.02 3.31 0.01
C HIS A 264 21.86 2.40 1.23
N ALA A 265 22.97 1.86 1.74
CA ALA A 265 22.96 0.98 2.91
C ALA A 265 22.71 1.74 4.23
N ILE A 266 22.10 1.07 5.21
CA ILE A 266 21.81 1.62 6.55
C ILE A 266 23.09 1.89 7.34
N ASN A 267 24.05 0.97 7.26
CA ASN A 267 25.38 1.09 7.84
C ASN A 267 26.43 1.37 6.77
N ASP A 268 27.58 1.93 7.18
CA ASP A 268 28.72 2.09 6.28
C ASP A 268 29.13 0.71 5.76
N PRO A 269 29.14 0.46 4.42
CA PRO A 269 29.52 -0.83 3.88
C PRO A 269 30.94 -1.29 4.23
N ASN A 270 31.83 -0.37 4.64
CA ASN A 270 33.17 -0.68 5.13
C ASN A 270 33.19 -1.08 6.62
N ILE A 271 32.09 -0.84 7.35
CA ILE A 271 31.89 -1.17 8.76
C ILE A 271 30.63 -2.06 8.87
N PRO A 272 30.70 -3.31 8.41
CA PRO A 272 29.59 -4.26 8.51
C PRO A 272 29.27 -4.62 9.96
N LEU A 273 28.03 -5.07 10.21
CA LEU A 273 27.55 -5.41 11.54
C LEU A 273 28.43 -6.43 12.27
N SER A 274 29.02 -7.38 11.53
CA SER A 274 29.89 -8.41 12.09
C SER A 274 31.16 -7.87 12.74
N LEU A 275 31.63 -6.68 12.34
CA LEU A 275 32.79 -6.01 12.95
C LEU A 275 32.43 -5.16 14.16
N LEU A 276 31.15 -4.92 14.39
CA LEU A 276 30.64 -4.10 15.49
C LEU A 276 30.43 -4.95 16.74
N SER A 277 30.62 -4.30 17.90
CA SER A 277 30.16 -4.85 19.18
C SER A 277 28.63 -4.98 19.18
N ILE A 278 28.11 -5.81 20.09
CA ILE A 278 26.66 -6.04 20.21
C ILE A 278 25.93 -4.70 20.39
N ASN A 279 26.41 -3.82 21.27
CA ASN A 279 25.77 -2.51 21.53
C ASN A 279 25.76 -1.59 20.30
N GLU A 280 26.80 -1.62 19.48
CA GLU A 280 26.85 -0.84 18.24
C GLU A 280 25.90 -1.40 17.18
N ARG A 281 25.71 -2.73 17.13
CA ARG A 281 24.70 -3.34 16.25
C ARG A 281 23.29 -2.88 16.62
N GLU A 282 22.98 -2.76 17.91
CA GLU A 282 21.69 -2.25 18.39
C GLU A 282 21.36 -0.88 17.80
N VAL A 283 22.34 0.02 17.71
CA VAL A 283 22.17 1.36 17.13
C VAL A 283 21.76 1.29 15.65
N TYR A 284 22.32 0.36 14.88
CA TYR A 284 21.94 0.19 13.48
C TYR A 284 20.60 -0.50 13.28
N TYR A 285 20.21 -1.42 14.18
CA TYR A 285 18.86 -2.00 14.15
C TYR A 285 17.78 -0.96 14.49
N ASP A 286 18.01 -0.13 15.50
CA ASP A 286 17.13 1.00 15.84
C ASP A 286 17.07 2.02 14.70
N LYS A 287 18.22 2.34 14.10
CA LYS A 287 18.29 3.22 12.91
C LYS A 287 17.45 2.68 11.75
N LEU A 288 17.51 1.37 11.48
CA LEU A 288 16.71 0.73 10.45
C LEU A 288 15.21 0.83 10.78
N ALA A 289 14.80 0.55 12.03
CA ALA A 289 13.42 0.71 12.46
C ALA A 289 12.93 2.15 12.28
N SER A 290 13.75 3.14 12.66
CA SER A 290 13.44 4.57 12.44
C SER A 290 13.31 4.94 10.96
N GLU A 291 14.16 4.38 10.08
CA GLU A 291 14.07 4.62 8.64
C GLU A 291 12.82 3.99 8.03
N ILE A 292 12.38 2.83 8.54
CA ILE A 292 11.11 2.21 8.19
C ILE A 292 9.96 3.14 8.59
N GLU A 293 9.91 3.59 9.83
CA GLU A 293 8.87 4.51 10.31
C GLU A 293 8.80 5.79 9.47
N LYS A 294 9.95 6.38 9.13
CA LYS A 294 10.01 7.53 8.23
C LYS A 294 9.44 7.18 6.87
N SER A 295 9.86 6.06 6.28
CA SER A 295 9.37 5.61 4.96
C SER A 295 7.86 5.41 4.94
N LEU A 296 7.27 4.96 6.05
CA LEU A 296 5.81 4.83 6.20
C LEU A 296 5.08 6.16 6.43
N ASN A 297 5.81 7.21 6.85
CA ASN A 297 5.29 8.55 7.10
C ASN A 297 5.68 9.56 5.99
N LEU A 298 6.47 9.15 5.00
CA LEU A 298 7.08 10.00 3.97
C LEU A 298 6.14 10.39 2.81
N THR A 299 4.82 10.25 2.96
CA THR A 299 3.87 11.11 2.23
C THR A 299 3.60 12.45 2.92
N LYS A 300 4.26 12.75 4.05
CA LYS A 300 4.08 14.02 4.79
C LYS A 300 5.39 14.76 5.06
N THR A 301 6.01 15.32 4.02
CA THR A 301 6.92 16.47 4.15
C THR A 301 6.96 17.24 2.84
#